data_AF-A0A0P0N2B6-F1
#
_entry.id   AF-A0A0P0N2B6-F1
#
_cell.length_a   1.000
_cell.length_b   1.000
_cell.length_c   1.000
_cell.angle_alpha   90.00
_cell.angle_beta   90.00
_cell.angle_gamma   90.00
#
_symmetry.space_group_name_H-M   'P 1'
#
loop_
_entity.id
_entity.type
_entity.pdbx_description
1 polymer ?
#
loop_
_entity_poly.entity_id
_entity_poly.type
_entity_poly.pdbx_seq_one_letter_code
_entity_poly.pdbx_strand_id
1 'polypeptide(L)'
;MAWRNIMASIFEKAISYVEAACLGENTEPASCARALVAAADALYTPLKPVDSGLGEARRIAGILSGLVANTFLYMASQNKDEEFIKAVKAELEEAIKTEAPLEEVKAILEEATAATLEPAKLDDAREALFNDIRDYVEPPQPAIPRRRRRQPRRPDPAQNLRRLVRELGRRDPILAKQIARLLKAKSVPA
;
A
#
# COMPACT_ATOMS: atom_id res chain seq x y z
N MET A 1 -18.01 14.55 -0.37
CA MET A 1 -16.88 15.22 -1.07
C MET A 1 -15.69 15.43 -0.14
N ALA A 2 -15.88 15.95 1.09
CA ALA A 2 -14.78 16.21 2.03
C ALA A 2 -13.92 14.97 2.35
N TRP A 3 -14.53 13.82 2.69
CA TRP A 3 -13.78 12.62 3.08
C TRP A 3 -12.88 12.06 1.96
N ARG A 4 -13.29 12.16 0.69
CA ARG A 4 -12.47 11.70 -0.46
C ARG A 4 -11.21 12.54 -0.64
N ASN A 5 -11.32 13.86 -0.40
CA ASN A 5 -10.17 14.75 -0.45
C ASN A 5 -9.19 14.45 0.69
N ILE A 6 -9.71 14.18 1.88
CA ILE A 6 -8.89 13.73 3.03
C ILE A 6 -8.20 12.40 2.68
N MET A 7 -8.92 11.42 2.14
CA MET A 7 -8.35 10.14 1.72
C MET A 7 -7.27 10.29 0.64
N ALA A 8 -7.52 11.12 -0.37
CA ALA A 8 -6.55 11.37 -1.44
C ALA A 8 -5.30 12.07 -0.88
N SER A 9 -5.47 13.03 0.04
CA SER A 9 -4.37 13.71 0.74
C SER A 9 -3.55 12.72 1.58
N ILE A 10 -4.21 11.87 2.39
CA ILE A 10 -3.55 10.82 3.18
C ILE A 10 -2.79 9.87 2.26
N PHE A 11 -3.38 9.46 1.14
CA PHE A 11 -2.71 8.59 0.18
C PHE A 11 -1.47 9.24 -0.46
N GLU A 12 -1.56 10.51 -0.83
CA GLU A 12 -0.42 11.27 -1.36
C GLU A 12 0.73 11.35 -0.34
N LYS A 13 0.39 11.65 0.92
CA LYS A 13 1.34 11.74 2.03
C LYS A 13 1.94 10.37 2.39
N ALA A 14 1.12 9.33 2.42
CA ALA A 14 1.57 7.96 2.64
C ALA A 14 2.57 7.51 1.57
N ILE A 15 2.31 7.76 0.28
CA ILE A 15 3.28 7.44 -0.77
C ILE A 15 4.56 8.25 -0.60
N SER A 16 4.45 9.56 -0.35
CA SER A 16 5.63 10.42 -0.21
C SER A 16 6.50 10.01 1.00
N TYR A 17 5.86 9.57 2.09
CA TYR A 17 6.54 9.04 3.26
C TYR A 17 7.27 7.72 2.96
N VAL A 18 6.60 6.79 2.26
CA VAL A 18 7.21 5.53 1.82
C VAL A 18 8.37 5.77 0.84
N GLU A 19 8.20 6.70 -0.10
CA GLU A 19 9.23 7.09 -1.07
C GLU A 19 10.49 7.60 -0.35
N ALA A 20 10.33 8.50 0.62
CA ALA A 20 11.43 9.02 1.43
C ALA A 20 12.13 7.92 2.25
N ALA A 21 11.36 7.03 2.88
CA ALA A 21 11.89 5.97 3.74
C ALA A 21 12.53 4.80 2.97
N CYS A 22 12.12 4.55 1.73
CA CYS A 22 12.53 3.36 0.97
C CYS A 22 13.48 3.64 -0.20
N LEU A 23 13.54 4.88 -0.73
CA LEU A 23 14.33 5.21 -1.92
C LEU A 23 15.52 6.15 -1.68
N GLY A 24 15.72 6.68 -0.47
CA GLY A 24 16.90 7.48 -0.12
C GLY A 24 18.24 6.72 -0.22
N GLU A 25 19.37 7.43 -0.14
CA GLU A 25 20.71 6.85 -0.35
C GLU A 25 21.15 5.89 0.77
N ASN A 26 20.67 6.07 2.01
CA ASN A 26 21.02 5.25 3.19
C ASN A 26 19.77 4.61 3.84
N THR A 27 18.90 4.03 3.02
CA THR A 27 17.64 3.44 3.51
C THR A 27 17.83 2.07 4.11
N GLU A 28 17.48 1.92 5.39
CA GLU A 28 17.41 0.63 6.08
C GLU A 28 16.11 -0.11 5.74
N PRO A 29 16.16 -1.42 5.44
CA PRO A 29 14.96 -2.22 5.16
C PRO A 29 13.90 -2.15 6.28
N ALA A 30 14.33 -2.10 7.54
CA ALA A 30 13.45 -2.00 8.70
C ALA A 30 12.69 -0.67 8.76
N SER A 31 13.32 0.44 8.36
CA SER A 31 12.67 1.74 8.26
C SER A 31 11.63 1.76 7.15
N CYS A 32 11.95 1.17 5.99
CA CYS A 32 11.02 1.03 4.89
C CYS A 32 9.81 0.14 5.25
N ALA A 33 10.04 -0.98 5.92
CA ALA A 33 8.97 -1.86 6.39
C ALA A 33 8.01 -1.14 7.36
N ARG A 34 8.54 -0.38 8.33
CA ARG A 34 7.73 0.45 9.22
C ARG A 34 6.93 1.51 8.46
N ALA A 35 7.55 2.18 7.48
CA ALA A 35 6.85 3.17 6.66
C ALA A 35 5.68 2.56 5.86
N LEU A 36 5.86 1.35 5.33
CA LEU A 36 4.79 0.63 4.63
C LEU A 36 3.62 0.27 5.55
N VAL A 37 3.89 -0.20 6.77
CA VAL A 37 2.85 -0.47 7.77
C VAL A 37 2.15 0.82 8.19
N ALA A 38 2.91 1.90 8.44
CA ALA A 38 2.37 3.21 8.77
C ALA A 38 1.41 3.74 7.70
N ALA A 39 1.80 3.60 6.43
CA ALA A 39 0.95 3.98 5.30
C ALA A 39 -0.37 3.22 5.29
N ALA A 40 -0.36 1.90 5.52
CA ALA A 40 -1.57 1.08 5.56
C ALA A 40 -2.52 1.50 6.71
N ASP A 41 -2.00 1.72 7.90
CA ASP A 41 -2.79 2.13 9.06
C ASP A 41 -3.34 3.56 8.90
N ALA A 42 -2.52 4.49 8.37
CA ALA A 42 -2.96 5.85 8.08
C ALA A 42 -4.14 5.87 7.09
N LEU A 43 -4.13 4.99 6.09
CA LEU A 43 -5.20 4.86 5.11
C LEU A 43 -6.49 4.27 5.69
N TYR A 44 -6.40 3.41 6.71
CA TYR A 44 -7.59 2.88 7.38
C TYR A 44 -8.18 3.83 8.42
N THR A 45 -7.35 4.63 9.09
CA THR A 45 -7.72 5.57 10.15
C THR A 45 -8.99 6.41 9.87
N PRO A 46 -9.11 7.15 8.74
CA PRO A 46 -10.31 7.91 8.41
C PRO A 46 -11.55 7.06 8.07
N LEU A 47 -11.35 5.77 7.79
CA LEU A 47 -12.42 4.84 7.42
C LEU A 47 -13.01 4.11 8.64
N LYS A 48 -12.25 3.97 9.73
CA LYS A 48 -12.69 3.29 10.96
C LYS A 48 -14.04 3.78 11.51
N PRO A 49 -14.32 5.10 11.63
CA PRO A 49 -15.60 5.57 12.20
C PRO A 49 -16.83 5.21 11.35
N VAL A 50 -16.62 4.91 10.06
CA VAL A 50 -17.68 4.59 9.08
C VAL A 50 -17.71 3.09 8.76
N ASP A 51 -16.79 2.31 9.32
CA ASP A 51 -16.79 0.86 9.18
C ASP A 51 -17.96 0.26 9.96
N SER A 52 -19.09 0.10 9.28
CA SER A 52 -20.30 -0.53 9.79
C SER A 52 -20.20 -2.05 9.90
N GLY A 53 -19.06 -2.67 9.58
CA GLY A 53 -18.89 -4.12 9.53
C GLY A 53 -19.37 -4.76 8.22
N LEU A 54 -19.92 -3.97 7.29
CA LEU A 54 -20.27 -4.41 5.94
C LEU A 54 -19.02 -4.63 5.04
N GLY A 55 -17.84 -4.31 5.55
CA GLY A 55 -16.55 -4.61 4.93
C GLY A 55 -16.19 -3.73 3.74
N GLU A 56 -17.00 -2.73 3.38
CA GLU A 56 -16.69 -1.83 2.26
C GLU A 56 -15.50 -0.93 2.60
N ALA A 57 -15.47 -0.37 3.82
CA ALA A 57 -14.38 0.46 4.31
C ALA A 57 -13.06 -0.32 4.36
N ARG A 58 -13.11 -1.56 4.88
CA ARG A 58 -11.98 -2.50 4.90
C ARG A 58 -11.48 -2.86 3.51
N ARG A 59 -12.39 -3.06 2.55
CA ARG A 59 -12.03 -3.34 1.16
C ARG A 59 -11.38 -2.15 0.48
N ILE A 60 -11.88 -0.94 0.70
CA ILE A 60 -11.24 0.28 0.22
C ILE A 60 -9.83 0.40 0.83
N ALA A 61 -9.69 0.22 2.15
CA ALA A 61 -8.39 0.24 2.82
C ALA A 61 -7.43 -0.81 2.23
N GLY A 62 -7.86 -2.05 2.04
CA GLY A 62 -7.06 -3.10 1.42
C GLY A 62 -6.61 -2.77 -0.01
N ILE A 63 -7.49 -2.19 -0.84
CA ILE A 63 -7.13 -1.73 -2.19
C ILE A 63 -6.08 -0.61 -2.12
N LEU A 64 -6.25 0.35 -1.21
CA LEU A 64 -5.30 1.46 -1.04
C LEU A 64 -3.95 0.98 -0.53
N SER A 65 -3.93 0.05 0.43
CA SER A 65 -2.70 -0.60 0.90
C SER A 65 -2.00 -1.38 -0.21
N GLY A 66 -2.74 -2.09 -1.05
CA GLY A 66 -2.17 -2.76 -2.23
C GLY A 66 -1.62 -1.77 -3.26
N LEU A 67 -2.25 -0.59 -3.41
CA LEU A 67 -1.71 0.48 -4.26
C LEU A 67 -0.39 1.02 -3.71
N VAL A 68 -0.27 1.22 -2.39
CA VAL A 68 0.99 1.60 -1.74
C VAL A 68 2.06 0.53 -1.97
N ALA A 69 1.74 -0.75 -1.74
CA ALA A 69 2.65 -1.87 -1.93
C ALA A 69 3.19 -1.94 -3.37
N ASN A 70 2.31 -1.90 -4.37
CA ASN A 70 2.71 -1.98 -5.77
C ASN A 70 3.39 -0.69 -6.26
N THR A 71 3.12 0.46 -5.64
CA THR A 71 3.86 1.71 -5.91
C THR A 71 5.30 1.58 -5.39
N PHE A 72 5.47 1.09 -4.17
CA PHE A 72 6.79 0.76 -3.62
C PHE A 72 7.53 -0.24 -4.52
N LEU A 73 6.93 -1.37 -4.88
CA LEU A 73 7.55 -2.37 -5.74
C LEU A 73 7.96 -1.80 -7.10
N TYR A 74 7.10 -0.99 -7.72
CA TYR A 74 7.41 -0.35 -9.00
C TYR A 74 8.63 0.56 -8.88
N MET A 75 8.66 1.45 -7.89
CA MET A 75 9.79 2.38 -7.71
C MET A 75 11.07 1.67 -7.24
N ALA A 76 10.97 0.70 -6.33
CA ALA A 76 12.09 -0.08 -5.84
C ALA A 76 12.72 -0.92 -6.96
N SER A 77 11.91 -1.53 -7.84
CA SER A 77 12.44 -2.31 -8.97
C SER A 77 13.25 -1.49 -9.99
N GLN A 78 13.09 -0.16 -9.99
CA GLN A 78 13.81 0.76 -10.88
C GLN A 78 15.05 1.36 -10.23
N ASN A 79 14.99 1.59 -8.91
CA ASN A 79 16.00 2.39 -8.19
C ASN A 79 16.82 1.58 -7.17
N LYS A 80 16.37 0.36 -6.83
CA LYS A 80 16.98 -0.53 -5.85
C LYS A 80 17.11 -1.94 -6.44
N ASP A 81 17.83 -2.82 -5.76
CA ASP A 81 18.03 -4.20 -6.15
C ASP A 81 16.93 -5.14 -5.60
N GLU A 82 16.83 -6.34 -6.18
CA GLU A 82 15.87 -7.36 -5.72
C GLU A 82 16.19 -7.85 -4.29
N GLU A 83 17.46 -7.75 -3.86
CA GLU A 83 17.91 -8.10 -2.52
C GLU A 83 17.34 -7.15 -1.46
N PHE A 84 17.30 -5.85 -1.74
CA PHE A 84 16.63 -4.89 -0.86
C PHE A 84 15.15 -5.20 -0.69
N ILE A 85 14.42 -5.53 -1.77
CA ILE A 85 12.99 -5.86 -1.70
C ILE A 85 12.78 -7.14 -0.85
N LYS A 86 13.68 -8.13 -0.97
CA LYS A 86 13.67 -9.34 -0.12
C LYS A 86 13.91 -9.01 1.35
N ALA A 87 14.86 -8.12 1.64
CA ALA A 87 15.14 -7.67 3.01
C ALA A 87 13.94 -6.92 3.60
N VAL A 88 13.32 -6.00 2.85
CA VAL A 88 12.10 -5.28 3.28
C VAL A 88 10.97 -6.26 3.58
N LYS A 89 10.78 -7.30 2.75
CA LYS A 89 9.78 -8.33 2.99
C LYS A 89 10.02 -9.08 4.32
N ALA A 90 11.26 -9.41 4.65
CA ALA A 90 11.60 -10.10 5.90
C ALA A 90 11.27 -9.22 7.12
N GLU A 91 11.71 -7.96 7.11
CA GLU A 91 11.40 -6.98 8.17
C GLU A 91 9.89 -6.72 8.28
N LEU A 92 9.19 -6.71 7.15
CA LEU A 92 7.75 -6.50 7.11
C LEU A 92 6.96 -7.63 7.80
N GLU A 93 7.43 -8.88 7.70
CA GLU A 93 6.80 -10.03 8.37
C GLU A 93 6.78 -9.87 9.90
N GLU A 94 7.78 -9.21 10.46
CA GLU A 94 7.84 -8.86 11.87
C GLU A 94 7.02 -7.60 12.16
N ALA A 95 7.18 -6.54 11.35
CA ALA A 95 6.52 -5.26 11.56
C ALA A 95 4.99 -5.36 11.57
N ILE A 96 4.38 -6.18 10.69
CA ILE A 96 2.91 -6.34 10.66
C ILE A 96 2.32 -6.89 11.95
N LYS A 97 3.11 -7.67 12.72
CA LYS A 97 2.70 -8.28 13.99
C LYS A 97 2.79 -7.30 15.16
N THR A 98 3.57 -6.22 15.02
CA THR A 98 3.78 -5.22 16.07
C THR A 98 2.66 -4.18 16.13
N GLU A 99 2.47 -3.56 17.30
CA GLU A 99 1.55 -2.41 17.47
C GLU A 99 2.16 -1.09 16.98
N ALA A 100 3.49 -1.03 16.80
CA ALA A 100 4.16 0.02 16.04
C ALA A 100 3.71 -0.04 14.57
N PRO A 101 3.60 1.09 13.84
CA PRO A 101 4.30 2.37 14.03
C PRO A 101 3.35 3.57 14.30
N LEU A 102 2.99 3.82 15.57
CA LEU A 102 2.02 4.87 15.93
C LEU A 102 2.50 6.30 15.65
N GLU A 103 3.79 6.58 15.80
CA GLU A 103 4.35 7.92 15.58
C GLU A 103 4.39 8.27 14.09
N GLU A 104 4.80 7.32 13.27
CA GLU A 104 4.85 7.46 11.82
C GLU A 104 3.44 7.62 11.23
N VAL A 105 2.44 6.92 11.77
CA VAL A 105 1.03 7.12 11.37
C VAL A 105 0.55 8.53 11.70
N LYS A 106 0.86 9.04 12.90
CA LYS A 106 0.49 10.41 13.29
C LYS A 106 1.14 11.44 12.36
N ALA A 107 2.42 11.28 12.03
CA ALA A 107 3.10 12.17 11.10
C ALA A 107 2.40 12.24 9.73
N ILE A 108 2.03 11.10 9.15
CA ILE A 108 1.29 11.05 7.89
C ILE A 108 -0.07 11.76 8.01
N LEU A 109 -0.80 11.52 9.09
CA LEU A 109 -2.13 12.12 9.32
C LEU A 109 -2.05 13.64 9.55
N GLU A 110 -1.06 14.11 10.31
CA GLU A 110 -0.83 15.55 10.55
C GLU A 110 -0.54 16.29 9.24
N GLU A 111 0.36 15.77 8.42
CA GLU A 111 0.67 16.33 7.10
C GLU A 111 -0.53 16.34 6.15
N ALA A 112 -1.43 15.36 6.30
CA ALA A 112 -2.65 15.25 5.50
C ALA A 112 -3.81 16.11 6.03
N THR A 113 -3.58 17.00 7.01
CA THR A 113 -4.59 17.80 7.72
C THR A 113 -5.65 16.97 8.47
N ALA A 114 -5.29 15.74 8.84
CA ALA A 114 -6.11 14.76 9.52
C ALA A 114 -5.65 14.52 10.98
N ALA A 115 -4.94 15.48 11.57
CA ALA A 115 -4.34 15.40 12.91
C ALA A 115 -5.31 15.06 14.04
N THR A 116 -6.61 15.33 13.87
CA THR A 116 -7.64 15.04 14.88
C THR A 116 -8.08 13.57 14.89
N LEU A 117 -7.64 12.75 13.95
CA LEU A 117 -8.00 11.34 13.89
C LEU A 117 -7.02 10.50 14.71
N GLU A 118 -7.58 9.62 15.54
CA GLU A 118 -6.77 8.63 16.26
C GLU A 118 -6.32 7.52 15.30
N PRO A 119 -5.01 7.20 15.25
CA PRO A 119 -4.49 6.09 14.47
C PRO A 119 -5.28 4.80 14.67
N ALA A 120 -5.62 4.14 13.56
CA ALA A 120 -6.31 2.87 13.57
C ALA A 120 -5.54 1.81 12.80
N LYS A 121 -5.42 0.64 13.42
CA LYS A 121 -4.90 -0.57 12.79
C LYS A 121 -6.03 -1.35 12.11
N LEU A 122 -5.73 -1.92 10.94
CA LEU A 122 -6.53 -2.97 10.31
C LEU A 122 -5.62 -4.10 9.81
N ASP A 123 -5.74 -5.28 10.41
CA ASP A 123 -4.94 -6.45 10.04
C ASP A 123 -5.11 -6.81 8.56
N ASP A 124 -6.35 -6.81 8.04
CA ASP A 124 -6.64 -7.09 6.62
C ASP A 124 -5.84 -6.17 5.65
N ALA A 125 -5.66 -4.90 6.02
CA ALA A 125 -4.95 -3.93 5.20
C ALA A 125 -3.43 -4.16 5.24
N ARG A 126 -2.89 -4.52 6.40
CA ARG A 126 -1.48 -4.91 6.57
C ARG A 126 -1.18 -6.22 5.86
N GLU A 127 -2.07 -7.20 5.96
CA GLU A 127 -1.96 -8.49 5.26
C GLU A 127 -2.04 -8.32 3.75
N ALA A 128 -2.93 -7.47 3.23
CA ALA A 128 -3.00 -7.18 1.79
C ALA A 128 -1.67 -6.62 1.27
N LEU A 129 -1.08 -5.66 2.00
CA LEU A 129 0.22 -5.08 1.68
C LEU A 129 1.35 -6.13 1.71
N PHE A 130 1.38 -6.97 2.75
CA PHE A 130 2.36 -8.04 2.87
C PHE A 130 2.24 -9.07 1.75
N ASN A 131 1.02 -9.51 1.43
CA ASN A 131 0.77 -10.49 0.38
C ASN A 131 1.21 -9.97 -0.99
N ASP A 132 0.95 -8.71 -1.33
CA ASP A 132 1.40 -8.13 -2.60
C ASP A 132 2.94 -8.13 -2.72
N ILE A 133 3.66 -7.82 -1.64
CA ILE A 133 5.14 -7.84 -1.63
C ILE A 133 5.67 -9.28 -1.64
N ARG A 134 5.06 -10.18 -0.86
CA ARG A 134 5.42 -11.60 -0.82
C ARG A 134 5.27 -12.22 -2.21
N ASP A 135 4.13 -12.01 -2.87
CA ASP A 135 3.81 -12.61 -4.16
C ASP A 135 4.72 -12.08 -5.29
N TYR A 136 5.31 -10.89 -5.12
CA TYR A 136 6.34 -10.37 -6.03
C TYR A 136 7.69 -11.07 -5.85
N VAL A 137 8.10 -11.30 -4.61
CA VAL A 137 9.40 -11.88 -4.25
C VAL A 137 9.42 -13.39 -4.42
N GLU A 138 8.37 -14.06 -3.95
CA GLU A 138 8.28 -15.52 -3.94
C GLU A 138 7.87 -16.05 -5.31
N PRO A 139 8.46 -17.15 -5.77
CA PRO A 139 7.99 -17.80 -6.97
C PRO A 139 6.54 -18.23 -6.76
N PRO A 140 5.66 -18.06 -7.77
CA PRO A 140 4.29 -18.50 -7.69
C PRO A 140 4.24 -19.98 -7.32
N GLN A 141 3.55 -20.31 -6.22
CA GLN A 141 3.43 -21.69 -5.78
C GLN A 141 2.89 -22.55 -6.93
N PRO A 142 3.42 -23.77 -7.13
CA PRO A 142 2.95 -24.64 -8.19
C PRO A 142 1.47 -24.95 -7.95
N ALA A 143 0.58 -24.30 -8.72
CA ALA A 143 -0.83 -24.64 -8.73
C ALA A 143 -0.97 -26.10 -9.18
N ILE A 144 -1.70 -26.90 -8.41
CA ILE A 144 -2.04 -28.29 -8.78
C ILE A 144 -2.59 -28.27 -10.22
N PRO A 145 -1.98 -28.99 -11.17
CA PRO A 145 -2.18 -28.74 -12.59
C PRO A 145 -3.58 -29.16 -13.04
N ARG A 146 -4.51 -28.20 -13.05
CA ARG A 146 -5.81 -28.34 -13.73
C ARG A 146 -5.80 -27.47 -14.99
N ARG A 147 -5.40 -28.11 -16.10
CA ARG A 147 -5.36 -27.62 -17.50
C ARG A 147 -4.35 -26.50 -17.79
N ARG A 148 -3.80 -26.54 -19.02
CA ARG A 148 -2.84 -25.60 -19.62
C ARG A 148 -3.19 -24.14 -19.30
N ARG A 149 -2.63 -23.61 -18.21
CA ARG A 149 -2.50 -22.17 -17.97
C ARG A 149 -1.05 -21.79 -18.27
N ARG A 150 -0.88 -20.60 -18.84
CA ARG A 150 0.43 -19.98 -19.07
C ARG A 150 1.27 -20.11 -17.79
N GLN A 151 2.56 -20.40 -17.94
CA GLN A 151 3.49 -20.41 -16.80
C GLN A 151 3.23 -19.19 -15.92
N PRO A 152 3.15 -19.36 -14.60
CA PRO A 152 2.86 -18.24 -13.71
C PRO A 152 4.06 -17.29 -13.81
N ARG A 153 3.83 -16.13 -14.43
CA ARG A 153 4.80 -15.05 -14.51
C ARG A 153 4.79 -14.32 -13.16
N ARG A 154 5.95 -13.79 -12.74
CA ARG A 154 6.02 -12.86 -11.62
C ARG A 154 4.95 -11.77 -11.80
N PRO A 155 4.23 -11.37 -10.74
CA PRO A 155 3.25 -10.32 -10.84
C PRO A 155 3.93 -9.01 -11.25
N ASP A 156 3.43 -8.37 -12.30
CA ASP A 156 3.91 -7.07 -12.78
C ASP A 156 3.28 -5.95 -11.93
N PRO A 157 4.08 -5.18 -11.14
CA PRO A 157 3.56 -4.11 -10.29
C PRO A 157 2.75 -3.07 -11.08
N ALA A 158 3.16 -2.75 -12.31
CA ALA A 158 2.46 -1.78 -13.16
C ALA A 158 1.09 -2.30 -13.60
N GLN A 159 0.99 -3.60 -13.90
CA GLN A 159 -0.29 -4.24 -14.22
C GLN A 159 -1.21 -4.29 -13.01
N ASN A 160 -0.67 -4.58 -11.82
CA ASN A 160 -1.42 -4.61 -10.57
C ASN A 160 -1.94 -3.24 -10.16
N LEU A 161 -1.14 -2.17 -10.29
CA LEU A 161 -1.57 -0.79 -10.03
C LEU A 161 -2.80 -0.44 -10.87
N ARG A 162 -2.74 -0.65 -12.20
CA ARG A 162 -3.88 -0.43 -13.10
C ARG A 162 -5.11 -1.27 -12.72
N ARG A 163 -4.90 -2.51 -12.27
CA ARG A 163 -5.99 -3.40 -11.80
C ARG A 163 -6.65 -2.81 -10.55
N LEU A 164 -5.87 -2.42 -9.56
CA LEU A 164 -6.35 -1.88 -8.28
C LEU A 164 -7.05 -0.52 -8.46
N VAL A 165 -6.53 0.37 -9.32
CA VAL A 165 -7.21 1.63 -9.66
C VAL A 165 -8.57 1.37 -10.31
N ARG A 166 -8.68 0.39 -11.21
CA ARG A 166 -9.97 0.00 -11.81
C ARG A 166 -10.92 -0.62 -10.80
N GLU A 167 -10.40 -1.45 -9.89
CA GLU A 167 -11.20 -2.05 -8.82
C GLU A 167 -11.75 -0.98 -7.89
N LEU A 168 -10.92 -0.02 -7.48
CA LEU A 168 -11.35 1.15 -6.75
C LEU A 168 -12.39 1.94 -7.53
N GLY A 169 -12.20 2.13 -8.85
CA GLY A 169 -13.13 2.88 -9.70
C GLY A 169 -14.52 2.24 -9.82
N ARG A 170 -14.66 0.93 -9.63
CA ARG A 170 -15.96 0.25 -9.57
C ARG A 170 -16.71 0.55 -8.27
N ARG A 171 -16.00 0.89 -7.20
CA ARG A 171 -16.55 1.18 -5.86
C ARG A 171 -16.73 2.68 -5.66
N ASP A 172 -15.67 3.44 -5.89
CA ASP A 172 -15.64 4.89 -5.80
C ASP A 172 -14.89 5.50 -7.02
N PRO A 173 -15.61 5.88 -8.09
CA PRO A 173 -15.00 6.41 -9.30
C PRO A 173 -14.33 7.78 -9.09
N ILE A 174 -14.79 8.56 -8.11
CA ILE A 174 -14.25 9.90 -7.83
C ILE A 174 -12.90 9.76 -7.15
N LEU A 175 -12.82 8.93 -6.10
CA LEU A 175 -11.57 8.66 -5.39
C LEU A 175 -10.54 7.99 -6.32
N ALA A 176 -10.97 7.02 -7.14
CA ALA A 176 -10.09 6.37 -8.12
C ALA A 176 -9.47 7.38 -9.11
N LYS A 177 -10.25 8.35 -9.59
CA LYS A 177 -9.76 9.41 -10.48
C LYS A 177 -8.75 10.33 -9.79
N GLN A 178 -8.95 10.65 -8.51
CA GLN A 178 -8.00 11.44 -7.73
C GLN A 178 -6.68 10.67 -7.54
N ILE A 179 -6.76 9.42 -7.13
CA ILE A 179 -5.59 8.56 -6.93
C ILE A 179 -4.81 8.32 -8.22
N ALA A 180 -5.50 8.07 -9.34
CA ALA A 180 -4.84 7.91 -10.64
C ALA A 180 -4.05 9.16 -11.05
N ARG A 181 -4.56 10.36 -10.71
CA ARG A 181 -3.82 11.62 -10.95
C ARG A 181 -2.59 11.74 -10.06
N LEU A 182 -2.69 11.36 -8.79
CA LEU A 182 -1.56 11.37 -7.85
C LEU A 182 -0.46 10.41 -8.29
N LEU A 183 -0.82 9.19 -8.65
CA LEU A 183 0.14 8.20 -9.19
C LEU A 183 0.80 8.70 -10.47
N LYS A 184 0.02 9.27 -11.39
CA LYS A 184 0.56 9.87 -12.63
C LYS A 184 1.52 11.03 -12.34
N ALA A 185 1.24 11.87 -11.34
CA ALA A 185 2.12 12.98 -10.94
C ALA A 185 3.48 12.46 -10.43
N LYS A 186 3.51 11.26 -9.85
CA LYS A 186 4.74 10.57 -9.42
C LYS A 186 5.34 9.64 -10.50
N SER A 187 4.92 9.76 -11.76
CA SER A 187 5.38 8.88 -12.86
C SER A 187 5.11 7.38 -12.65
N VAL A 188 4.12 7.06 -11.80
CA VAL A 188 3.66 5.69 -11.54
C VAL A 188 2.49 5.36 -12.47
N PRO A 189 2.49 4.20 -13.15
CA PRO A 189 1.40 3.82 -14.05
C PRO A 189 0.11 3.54 -13.29
N ALA A 190 -0.98 4.22 -13.68
CA ALA A 190 -2.31 4.10 -13.10
C ALA A 190 -3.39 3.95 -14.17
#